data_AF-A0A9Q0N937-F1
#
_entry.id   AF-A0A9Q0N937-F1
#
_cell.length_a   1.000
_cell.length_b   1.000
_cell.length_c   1.000
_cell.angle_alpha   90.00
_cell.angle_beta   90.00
_cell.angle_gamma   90.00
#
_symmetry.space_group_name_H-M   'P 1'
#
loop_
_entity.id
_entity.type
_entity.pdbx_description
1 polymer ?
#
loop_
_entity_poly.entity_id
_entity_poly.type
_entity_poly.pdbx_seq_one_letter_code
_entity_poly.pdbx_strand_id
1 'polypeptide(L)'
;MRIHGYVYRPAIPSARQQRSSLLLEKIWHCKDWYMDGTLDICPTMFSQLYTIHGRRNNQHFPLVYALACKKDYFTYKGILNQLKLAEPRLQPTKIMIDFENYIVSIGLVDILARRCMKVREAVENYQGVVLSLLGTLGLLTKIAELCPKAPDTTKFLASIKSTDLFGTISLLYSTIVPVGECIPPRTISLAAAIFNLLVTVANLDLAAFQEVLGDETLSFQFFDVIVILLTYCGTELLSSGGPKSTEKNETQAVVVDLVATLGFYCANNKKNQNRITSEQWTLVIKNLAKLPTQFEIVVYPTLVTIITDNPEAQEVIGREFDLKFLDEYRNSDLGKKNMLISILKSSDANSNSNKKIKNQTSA
;
A
#
# COMPACT_ATOMS: atom_id res chain seq x y z
N MET A 1 37.86 -10.00 -5.63
CA MET A 1 36.74 -10.07 -6.59
C MET A 1 37.32 -10.38 -7.97
N ARG A 2 37.44 -11.66 -8.35
CA ARG A 2 37.91 -12.06 -9.69
C ARG A 2 36.70 -12.08 -10.62
N ILE A 3 36.48 -10.98 -11.34
CA ILE A 3 35.66 -11.01 -12.56
C ILE A 3 36.37 -12.00 -13.49
N HIS A 4 35.75 -13.14 -13.81
CA HIS A 4 36.27 -14.06 -14.81
C HIS A 4 36.08 -13.45 -16.21
N GLY A 5 36.86 -12.40 -16.49
CA GLY A 5 37.27 -12.02 -17.82
C GLY A 5 38.69 -12.52 -18.02
N TYR A 6 38.85 -13.78 -18.44
CA TYR A 6 40.13 -14.25 -18.95
C TYR A 6 40.43 -13.48 -20.24
N VAL A 7 41.23 -12.41 -20.15
CA VAL A 7 41.91 -11.83 -21.31
C VAL A 7 43.25 -12.56 -21.44
N TYR A 8 43.19 -13.81 -21.92
CA TYR A 8 44.35 -14.39 -22.58
C TYR A 8 44.47 -13.67 -23.94
N ARG A 9 45.64 -13.12 -24.26
CA ARG A 9 45.93 -12.56 -25.60
C ARG A 9 46.59 -13.65 -26.46
N PRO A 10 45.84 -14.45 -27.24
CA PRO A 10 46.36 -15.00 -28.48
C PRO A 10 45.99 -14.06 -29.65
N ALA A 11 46.79 -14.09 -30.71
CA ALA A 11 46.73 -13.18 -31.84
C ALA A 11 45.49 -13.34 -32.77
N ILE A 12 44.44 -14.06 -32.35
CA ILE A 12 43.22 -14.30 -33.13
C ILE A 12 42.00 -14.21 -32.18
N PRO A 13 40.99 -13.35 -32.43
CA PRO A 13 39.82 -13.24 -31.55
C PRO A 13 39.01 -14.53 -31.56
N SER A 14 38.79 -15.11 -30.38
CA SER A 14 37.91 -16.28 -30.25
C SER A 14 36.45 -15.90 -30.53
N ALA A 15 35.61 -16.87 -30.94
CA ALA A 15 34.16 -16.67 -31.15
C ALA A 15 33.42 -16.05 -29.94
N ARG A 16 33.96 -16.22 -28.74
CA ARG A 16 33.44 -15.63 -27.50
C ARG A 16 33.68 -14.12 -27.43
N GLN A 17 34.81 -13.67 -27.96
CA GLN A 17 35.25 -12.27 -27.98
C GLN A 17 34.48 -11.45 -29.03
N GLN A 18 34.19 -12.06 -30.18
CA GLN A 18 33.27 -11.52 -31.19
C GLN A 18 31.84 -11.36 -30.67
N ARG A 19 31.35 -12.28 -29.83
CA ARG A 19 30.00 -12.16 -29.22
C ARG A 19 29.92 -11.04 -28.19
N SER A 20 30.95 -10.85 -27.37
CA SER A 20 31.00 -9.75 -26.40
C SER A 20 31.10 -8.37 -27.07
N SER A 21 31.84 -8.23 -28.17
CA SER A 21 31.87 -6.97 -28.93
C SER A 21 30.52 -6.66 -29.58
N LEU A 22 29.80 -7.66 -30.09
CA LEU A 22 28.48 -7.49 -30.71
C LEU A 22 27.39 -7.07 -29.69
N LEU A 23 27.48 -7.55 -28.45
CA LEU A 23 26.56 -7.17 -27.37
C LEU A 23 26.84 -5.74 -26.87
N LEU A 24 28.12 -5.37 -26.74
CA LEU A 24 28.53 -4.01 -26.37
C LEU A 24 28.15 -2.97 -27.44
N GLU A 25 28.25 -3.33 -28.71
CA GLU A 25 27.76 -2.50 -29.81
C GLU A 25 26.23 -2.33 -29.78
N LYS A 26 25.49 -3.42 -29.50
CA LYS A 26 24.02 -3.37 -29.40
C LYS A 26 23.53 -2.51 -28.24
N ILE A 27 24.18 -2.56 -27.07
CA ILE A 27 23.77 -1.75 -25.91
C ILE A 27 24.05 -0.25 -26.11
N TRP A 28 25.09 0.11 -26.86
CA TRP A 28 25.33 1.50 -27.27
C TRP A 28 24.14 2.10 -28.03
N HIS A 29 23.48 1.31 -28.88
CA HIS A 29 22.31 1.76 -29.63
C HIS A 29 20.99 1.74 -28.83
N CYS A 30 21.00 1.21 -27.61
CA CYS A 30 19.83 1.18 -26.74
C CYS A 30 19.88 2.36 -25.77
N LYS A 31 18.96 3.32 -25.94
CA LYS A 31 18.85 4.49 -25.06
C LYS A 31 18.07 4.22 -23.77
N ASP A 32 17.18 3.22 -23.82
CA ASP A 32 16.37 2.78 -22.69
C ASP A 32 16.95 1.49 -22.12
N TRP A 33 17.37 1.53 -20.87
CA TRP A 33 17.93 0.40 -20.14
C TRP A 33 16.99 -0.06 -19.05
N TYR A 34 16.91 -1.38 -18.90
CA TYR A 34 16.10 -2.06 -17.90
C TYR A 34 17.04 -2.95 -17.10
N MET A 35 17.09 -2.76 -15.79
CA MET A 35 18.04 -3.46 -14.92
C MET A 35 17.28 -4.24 -13.87
N ASP A 36 17.62 -5.53 -13.73
CA ASP A 36 16.94 -6.43 -12.81
C ASP A 36 17.94 -7.34 -12.09
N GLY A 37 17.66 -7.66 -10.83
CA GLY A 37 18.44 -8.58 -10.00
C GLY A 37 17.64 -9.82 -9.66
N THR A 38 17.88 -10.93 -10.37
CA THR A 38 17.18 -12.19 -10.12
C THR A 38 17.86 -12.97 -8.98
N LEU A 39 17.07 -13.37 -7.97
CA LEU A 39 17.52 -14.02 -6.74
C LEU A 39 17.61 -15.56 -6.82
N ASP A 40 16.65 -16.20 -7.48
CA ASP A 40 16.39 -17.64 -7.31
C ASP A 40 17.36 -18.57 -8.07
N ILE A 41 18.31 -18.02 -8.83
CA ILE A 41 19.15 -18.77 -9.79
C ILE A 41 20.66 -18.69 -9.43
N CYS A 42 21.03 -18.12 -8.29
CA CYS A 42 22.43 -17.88 -7.95
C CYS A 42 23.11 -18.99 -7.14
N PRO A 43 24.35 -19.39 -7.50
CA PRO A 43 25.18 -20.24 -6.66
C PRO A 43 25.42 -19.60 -5.29
N THR A 44 25.65 -20.41 -4.25
CA THR A 44 25.70 -20.03 -2.81
C THR A 44 26.64 -18.86 -2.46
N MET A 45 27.61 -18.53 -3.32
CA MET A 45 28.55 -17.40 -3.12
C MET A 45 28.07 -16.04 -3.67
N PHE A 46 26.94 -16.02 -4.38
CA PHE A 46 26.39 -14.81 -5.00
C PHE A 46 24.99 -14.54 -4.47
N SER A 47 24.70 -13.27 -4.19
CA SER A 47 23.39 -12.86 -3.69
C SER A 47 22.40 -12.55 -4.81
N GLN A 48 22.86 -12.34 -6.04
CA GLN A 48 21.98 -12.09 -7.21
C GLN A 48 22.70 -12.23 -8.55
N LEU A 49 21.93 -12.56 -9.58
CA LEU A 49 22.31 -12.40 -10.99
C LEU A 49 21.70 -11.08 -11.45
N TYR A 50 22.54 -10.08 -11.60
CA TYR A 50 22.15 -8.78 -12.09
C TYR A 50 22.20 -8.74 -13.62
N THR A 51 21.13 -8.30 -14.25
CA THR A 51 21.00 -8.24 -15.71
C THR A 51 20.69 -6.82 -16.16
N ILE A 52 21.25 -6.43 -17.30
CA ILE A 52 20.92 -5.16 -17.96
C ILE A 52 20.43 -5.49 -19.36
N HIS A 53 19.24 -5.00 -19.67
CA HIS A 53 18.57 -5.17 -20.93
C HIS A 53 18.49 -3.83 -21.65
N GLY A 54 18.76 -3.82 -22.94
CA GLY A 54 18.53 -2.67 -23.80
C GLY A 54 17.23 -2.85 -24.58
N ARG A 55 16.45 -1.77 -24.71
CA ARG A 55 15.28 -1.75 -25.61
C ARG A 55 15.60 -1.01 -26.90
N ARG A 56 15.22 -1.60 -28.03
CA ARG A 56 15.28 -0.98 -29.36
C ARG A 56 14.18 -1.53 -30.23
N ASN A 57 13.50 -0.68 -31.00
CA ASN A 57 12.39 -1.05 -31.90
C ASN A 57 11.32 -1.91 -31.20
N ASN A 58 10.97 -1.54 -29.96
CA ASN A 58 10.01 -2.26 -29.11
C ASN A 58 10.41 -3.69 -28.71
N GLN A 59 11.65 -4.11 -28.95
CA GLN A 59 12.19 -5.39 -28.50
C GLN A 59 13.18 -5.18 -27.34
N HIS A 60 13.17 -6.12 -26.39
CA HIS A 60 14.08 -6.15 -25.24
C HIS A 60 15.15 -7.20 -25.44
N PHE A 61 16.40 -6.82 -25.21
CA PHE A 61 17.55 -7.71 -25.35
C PHE A 61 18.31 -7.73 -24.03
N PRO A 62 18.61 -8.90 -23.45
CA PRO A 62 19.55 -8.99 -22.35
C PRO A 62 20.97 -8.80 -22.90
N LEU A 63 21.67 -7.78 -22.41
CA LEU A 63 22.96 -7.35 -22.97
C LEU A 63 24.10 -7.50 -21.96
N VAL A 64 23.80 -7.45 -20.66
CA VAL A 64 24.79 -7.62 -19.60
C VAL A 64 24.27 -8.58 -18.54
N TYR A 65 25.17 -9.41 -18.03
CA TYR A 65 24.96 -10.29 -16.89
C TYR A 65 26.11 -10.10 -15.90
N ALA A 66 25.80 -9.92 -14.63
CA ALA A 66 26.78 -9.74 -13.56
C ALA A 66 26.36 -10.54 -12.33
N LEU A 67 27.22 -11.47 -11.89
CA LEU A 67 27.05 -12.15 -10.61
C LEU A 67 27.58 -11.24 -9.50
N ALA A 68 26.69 -10.82 -8.60
CA ALA A 68 27.02 -9.90 -7.52
C ALA A 68 26.98 -10.63 -6.17
N CYS A 69 28.04 -10.44 -5.37
CA CYS A 69 28.10 -10.98 -4.00
C CYS A 69 27.29 -10.15 -3.02
N LYS A 70 27.10 -8.85 -3.30
CA LYS A 70 26.37 -7.91 -2.43
C LYS A 70 25.37 -7.07 -3.23
N LYS A 71 24.34 -6.62 -2.53
CA LYS A 71 23.30 -5.72 -2.98
C LYS A 71 23.56 -4.33 -2.39
N ASP A 72 24.58 -3.63 -2.87
CA ASP A 72 24.96 -2.32 -2.34
C ASP A 72 25.41 -1.35 -3.44
N TYR A 73 25.41 -0.06 -3.10
CA TYR A 73 25.80 1.02 -4.02
C TYR A 73 27.17 0.78 -4.67
N PHE A 74 28.15 0.33 -3.88
CA PHE A 74 29.51 0.11 -4.37
C PHE A 74 29.58 -1.01 -5.41
N THR A 75 28.79 -2.07 -5.24
CA THR A 75 28.71 -3.19 -6.17
C THR A 75 28.10 -2.75 -7.50
N TYR A 76 26.95 -2.06 -7.48
CA TYR A 76 26.31 -1.58 -8.71
C TYR A 76 27.14 -0.51 -9.43
N LYS A 77 27.73 0.42 -8.67
CA LYS A 77 28.69 1.39 -9.22
C LYS A 77 29.88 0.69 -9.87
N GLY A 78 30.40 -0.36 -9.24
CA GLY A 78 31.46 -1.19 -9.80
C GLY A 78 31.06 -1.81 -11.14
N ILE A 79 29.88 -2.43 -11.23
CA ILE A 79 29.34 -3.02 -12.46
C ILE A 79 29.24 -1.96 -13.57
N LEU A 80 28.61 -0.80 -13.29
CA LEU A 80 28.44 0.28 -14.25
C LEU A 80 29.77 0.90 -14.69
N ASN A 81 30.74 1.05 -13.77
CA ASN A 81 32.07 1.52 -14.11
C ASN A 81 32.79 0.55 -15.06
N GLN A 82 32.68 -0.76 -14.82
CA GLN A 82 33.27 -1.76 -15.73
C GLN A 82 32.63 -1.71 -17.12
N LEU A 83 31.32 -1.51 -17.18
CA LEU A 83 30.60 -1.27 -18.45
C LEU A 83 31.09 -0.03 -19.18
N LYS A 84 31.23 1.09 -18.46
CA LYS A 84 31.72 2.35 -19.03
C LYS A 84 33.18 2.25 -19.49
N LEU A 85 34.01 1.47 -18.80
CA LEU A 85 35.37 1.18 -19.24
C LEU A 85 35.38 0.31 -20.51
N ALA A 86 34.48 -0.68 -20.59
CA ALA A 86 34.37 -1.57 -21.74
C ALA A 86 33.81 -0.88 -23.00
N GLU A 87 32.83 0.01 -22.84
CA GLU A 87 32.28 0.84 -23.91
C GLU A 87 32.08 2.29 -23.41
N PRO A 88 33.09 3.16 -23.61
CA PRO A 88 33.06 4.55 -23.13
C PRO A 88 31.93 5.39 -23.73
N ARG A 89 31.40 4.98 -24.90
CA ARG A 89 30.35 5.75 -25.57
C ARG A 89 29.00 5.62 -24.89
N LEU A 90 28.74 4.60 -24.06
CA LEU A 90 27.44 4.36 -23.42
C LEU A 90 26.83 5.62 -22.82
N GLN A 91 25.63 5.97 -23.30
CA GLN A 91 24.84 7.14 -22.88
C GLN A 91 23.34 6.76 -22.85
N PRO A 92 22.92 5.90 -21.90
CA PRO A 92 21.49 5.66 -21.69
C PRO A 92 20.81 6.97 -21.29
N THR A 93 19.65 7.25 -21.89
CA THR A 93 18.83 8.42 -21.54
C THR A 93 17.75 8.06 -20.53
N LYS A 94 17.39 6.77 -20.43
CA LYS A 94 16.41 6.26 -19.47
C LYS A 94 16.93 4.97 -18.86
N ILE A 95 16.89 4.89 -17.53
CA ILE A 95 17.22 3.70 -16.77
C ILE A 95 15.99 3.35 -15.93
N MET A 96 15.54 2.10 -16.02
CA MET A 96 14.46 1.54 -15.21
C MET A 96 15.03 0.40 -14.38
N ILE A 97 14.81 0.46 -13.07
CA ILE A 97 15.28 -0.53 -12.10
C ILE A 97 14.06 -0.98 -11.29
N ASP A 98 13.99 -2.27 -10.98
CA ASP A 98 12.99 -2.82 -10.08
C ASP A 98 13.32 -2.44 -8.62
N PHE A 99 12.75 -1.33 -8.16
CA PHE A 99 13.04 -0.75 -6.85
C PHE A 99 12.13 -1.34 -5.77
N GLU A 100 10.92 -1.71 -6.17
CA GLU A 100 9.85 -2.26 -5.35
C GLU A 100 10.24 -3.64 -4.82
N ASN A 101 10.66 -4.56 -5.71
CA ASN A 101 11.15 -5.87 -5.31
C ASN A 101 12.39 -5.77 -4.42
N TYR A 102 13.26 -4.79 -4.71
CA TYR A 102 14.51 -4.59 -3.96
C TYR A 102 14.25 -4.16 -2.51
N ILE A 103 13.39 -3.16 -2.29
CA ILE A 103 13.06 -2.65 -0.95
C ILE A 103 12.50 -3.75 -0.05
N VAL A 104 11.60 -4.58 -0.59
CA VAL A 104 11.04 -5.70 0.16
C VAL A 104 12.11 -6.74 0.42
N SER A 105 12.89 -7.11 -0.61
CA SER A 105 13.92 -8.15 -0.50
C SER A 105 15.04 -7.84 0.48
N ILE A 106 15.39 -6.57 0.69
CA ILE A 106 16.39 -6.18 1.70
C ILE A 106 15.82 -6.09 3.11
N GLY A 107 14.51 -6.31 3.28
CA GLY A 107 13.80 -6.26 4.56
C GLY A 107 13.59 -4.84 5.10
N LEU A 108 13.67 -3.81 4.25
CA LEU A 108 13.49 -2.42 4.69
C LEU A 108 12.06 -2.23 5.21
N VAL A 109 11.06 -2.79 4.54
CA VAL A 109 9.65 -2.76 4.97
C VAL A 109 9.50 -3.33 6.38
N ASP A 110 10.10 -4.49 6.65
CA ASP A 110 10.04 -5.13 7.97
C ASP A 110 10.81 -4.35 9.04
N ILE A 111 11.91 -3.69 8.68
CA ILE A 111 12.63 -2.79 9.59
C ILE A 111 11.75 -1.59 9.97
N LEU A 112 11.08 -0.99 9.00
CA LEU A 112 10.19 0.16 9.21
C LEU A 112 8.97 -0.24 10.05
N ALA A 113 8.30 -1.33 9.70
CA ALA A 113 7.17 -1.87 10.47
C ALA A 113 7.56 -2.16 11.93
N ARG A 114 8.72 -2.78 12.16
CA ARG A 114 9.22 -3.03 13.53
C ARG A 114 9.43 -1.75 14.35
N ARG A 115 9.70 -0.60 13.72
CA ARG A 115 9.77 0.68 14.44
C ARG A 115 8.40 1.10 14.95
N CYS A 116 7.37 1.02 14.11
CA CYS A 116 5.99 1.28 14.49
C CYS A 116 5.56 0.36 15.66
N MET A 117 5.89 -0.93 15.56
CA MET A 117 5.55 -1.93 16.59
C MET A 117 6.30 -1.77 17.93
N LYS A 118 7.35 -0.94 18.01
CA LYS A 118 8.05 -0.71 19.28
C LYS A 118 7.41 0.36 20.15
N VAL A 119 6.56 1.20 19.57
CA VAL A 119 5.86 2.25 20.30
C VAL A 119 4.64 1.63 20.98
N ARG A 120 4.58 1.79 22.31
CA ARG A 120 3.54 1.20 23.16
C ARG A 120 2.99 2.20 24.19
N GLU A 121 3.22 3.49 23.97
CA GLU A 121 2.82 4.59 24.84
C GLU A 121 2.50 5.85 24.03
N ALA A 122 1.93 6.86 24.69
CA ALA A 122 1.71 8.17 24.12
C ALA A 122 3.05 8.84 23.74
N VAL A 123 3.10 9.45 22.55
CA VAL A 123 4.33 10.02 21.97
C VAL A 123 4.36 11.54 21.98
N GLU A 124 3.43 12.22 22.67
CA GLU A 124 3.27 13.67 22.52
C GLU A 124 4.49 14.46 22.99
N ASN A 125 5.17 13.96 24.02
CA ASN A 125 6.39 14.53 24.59
C ASN A 125 7.66 14.23 23.77
N TYR A 126 7.59 13.35 22.76
CA TYR A 126 8.75 12.87 22.01
C TYR A 126 8.72 13.34 20.55
N GLN A 127 8.91 14.64 20.31
CA GLN A 127 8.83 15.22 18.96
C GLN A 127 9.70 14.51 17.92
N GLY A 128 10.93 14.14 18.27
CA GLY A 128 11.83 13.41 17.36
C GLY A 128 11.31 12.03 16.96
N VAL A 129 10.60 11.35 17.87
CA VAL A 129 9.96 10.06 17.61
C VAL A 129 8.78 10.25 16.66
N VAL A 130 7.92 11.25 16.90
CA VAL A 130 6.77 11.55 16.02
C VAL A 130 7.24 11.86 14.59
N LEU A 131 8.23 12.73 14.42
CA LEU A 131 8.75 13.08 13.09
C LEU A 131 9.35 11.87 12.36
N SER A 132 10.05 11.00 13.10
CA SER A 132 10.60 9.75 12.56
C SER A 132 9.50 8.76 12.14
N LEU A 133 8.42 8.66 12.92
CA LEU A 133 7.25 7.85 12.59
C LEU A 133 6.51 8.40 11.37
N LEU A 134 6.28 9.72 11.29
CA LEU A 134 5.66 10.36 10.12
C LEU A 134 6.48 10.12 8.84
N GLY A 135 7.81 10.24 8.91
CA GLY A 135 8.68 9.90 7.79
C GLY A 135 8.62 8.42 7.41
N THR A 136 8.51 7.53 8.40
CA THR A 136 8.35 6.08 8.20
C THR A 136 7.02 5.77 7.50
N LEU A 137 5.92 6.33 7.98
CA LEU A 137 4.58 6.14 7.41
C LEU A 137 4.51 6.68 5.98
N GLY A 138 5.01 7.90 5.75
CA GLY A 138 5.04 8.48 4.40
C GLY A 138 5.86 7.65 3.41
N LEU A 139 6.99 7.06 3.85
CA LEU A 139 7.77 6.15 3.04
C LEU A 139 7.01 4.84 2.74
N LEU A 140 6.38 4.23 3.74
CA LEU A 140 5.57 3.02 3.55
C LEU A 140 4.39 3.29 2.59
N THR A 141 3.73 4.44 2.69
CA THR A 141 2.66 4.85 1.77
C THR A 141 3.19 4.93 0.34
N LYS A 142 4.34 5.59 0.13
CA LYS A 142 4.92 5.70 -1.21
C LYS A 142 5.39 4.36 -1.77
N ILE A 143 5.88 3.46 -0.94
CA ILE A 143 6.18 2.09 -1.38
C ILE A 143 4.89 1.37 -1.80
N ALA A 144 3.81 1.48 -1.01
CA ALA A 144 2.53 0.86 -1.32
C ALA A 144 1.90 1.41 -2.62
N GLU A 145 2.00 2.72 -2.88
CA GLU A 145 1.54 3.34 -4.14
C GLU A 145 2.29 2.83 -5.38
N LEU A 146 3.58 2.50 -5.22
CA LEU A 146 4.43 2.03 -6.33
C LEU A 146 4.28 0.52 -6.58
N CYS A 147 3.81 -0.24 -5.59
CA CYS A 147 3.61 -1.68 -5.73
C CYS A 147 2.51 -1.99 -6.77
N PRO A 148 2.71 -3.01 -7.64
CA PRO A 148 1.70 -3.43 -8.60
C PRO A 148 0.52 -4.11 -7.88
N LYS A 149 -0.72 -3.84 -8.33
CA LYS A 149 -1.94 -4.39 -7.70
C LYS A 149 -2.09 -5.92 -7.85
N ALA A 150 -1.61 -6.50 -8.94
CA ALA A 150 -1.54 -7.94 -9.13
C ALA A 150 -0.73 -8.28 -10.40
N PRO A 151 -0.04 -9.44 -10.44
CA PRO A 151 0.24 -10.34 -9.31
C PRO A 151 1.28 -9.76 -8.32
N ASP A 152 1.34 -10.27 -7.07
CA ASP A 152 2.31 -9.85 -6.04
C ASP A 152 3.73 -10.33 -6.36
N THR A 153 4.36 -9.67 -7.33
CA THR A 153 5.76 -9.95 -7.71
C THR A 153 6.76 -9.44 -6.68
N THR A 154 6.35 -8.47 -5.84
CA THR A 154 7.22 -7.78 -4.88
C THR A 154 7.31 -8.46 -3.53
N LYS A 155 6.40 -9.40 -3.23
CA LYS A 155 6.21 -9.97 -1.89
C LYS A 155 5.84 -8.89 -0.86
N PHE A 156 5.42 -7.71 -1.31
CA PHE A 156 5.05 -6.62 -0.42
C PHE A 156 3.80 -6.96 0.37
N LEU A 157 2.85 -7.69 -0.23
CA LEU A 157 1.66 -8.16 0.47
C LEU A 157 2.01 -9.14 1.58
N ALA A 158 3.04 -9.98 1.38
CA ALA A 158 3.53 -10.86 2.43
C ALA A 158 4.02 -10.05 3.65
N SER A 159 4.78 -8.96 3.43
CA SER A 159 5.20 -8.05 4.51
C SER A 159 4.01 -7.35 5.18
N ILE A 160 3.00 -6.91 4.43
CA ILE A 160 1.76 -6.34 4.99
C ILE A 160 1.12 -7.32 5.98
N LYS A 161 0.99 -8.59 5.58
CA LYS A 161 0.37 -9.64 6.39
C LYS A 161 1.20 -10.01 7.60
N SER A 162 2.50 -10.25 7.44
CA SER A 162 3.37 -10.70 8.53
C SER A 162 3.65 -9.61 9.57
N THR A 163 3.31 -8.35 9.27
CA THR A 163 3.53 -7.21 10.16
C THR A 163 2.23 -6.57 10.65
N ASP A 164 1.08 -7.20 10.44
CA ASP A 164 -0.23 -6.69 10.84
C ASP A 164 -0.47 -5.24 10.38
N LEU A 165 -0.39 -5.00 9.06
CA LEU A 165 -0.48 -3.66 8.47
C LEU A 165 0.60 -2.73 9.05
N PHE A 166 1.84 -3.23 9.05
CA PHE A 166 3.01 -2.55 9.57
C PHE A 166 2.90 -2.15 11.06
N GLY A 167 2.01 -2.80 11.81
CA GLY A 167 1.73 -2.54 13.22
C GLY A 167 1.13 -1.16 13.49
N THR A 168 0.57 -0.53 12.46
CA THR A 168 0.12 0.87 12.51
C THR A 168 -1.12 1.07 13.35
N ILE A 169 -2.06 0.12 13.33
CA ILE A 169 -3.23 0.14 14.23
C ILE A 169 -2.80 0.02 15.69
N SER A 170 -1.91 -0.93 16.01
CA SER A 170 -1.41 -1.08 17.39
C SER A 170 -0.59 0.12 17.86
N LEU A 171 0.21 0.71 16.97
CA LEU A 171 0.88 2.00 17.22
C LEU A 171 -0.17 3.06 17.59
N LEU A 172 -1.18 3.24 16.74
CA LEU A 172 -2.19 4.27 16.93
C LEU A 172 -2.99 4.06 18.22
N TYR A 173 -3.41 2.82 18.47
CA TYR A 173 -4.08 2.39 19.70
C TYR A 173 -3.27 2.74 20.95
N SER A 174 -1.99 2.36 20.99
CA SER A 174 -1.09 2.70 22.11
C SER A 174 -0.86 4.19 22.29
N THR A 175 -0.98 5.00 21.23
CA THR A 175 -0.80 6.46 21.33
C THR A 175 -2.08 7.22 21.69
N ILE A 176 -3.26 6.71 21.31
CA ILE A 176 -4.53 7.42 21.47
C ILE A 176 -5.26 6.99 22.74
N VAL A 177 -5.34 5.69 23.02
CA VAL A 177 -6.14 5.18 24.15
C VAL A 177 -5.72 5.78 25.50
N PRO A 178 -4.43 5.96 25.81
CA PRO A 178 -4.03 6.59 27.08
C PRO A 178 -4.46 8.06 27.20
N VAL A 179 -4.66 8.74 26.07
CA VAL A 179 -4.96 10.18 26.03
C VAL A 179 -6.48 10.45 25.88
N GLY A 180 -7.23 9.45 25.41
CA GLY A 180 -8.68 9.55 25.21
C GLY A 180 -9.04 10.66 24.22
N GLU A 181 -10.05 11.45 24.56
CA GLU A 181 -10.57 12.54 23.71
C GLU A 181 -9.73 13.83 23.78
N CYS A 182 -8.60 13.86 24.49
CA CYS A 182 -7.73 15.03 24.58
C CYS A 182 -6.56 14.95 23.59
N ILE A 183 -6.85 14.66 22.32
CA ILE A 183 -5.82 14.24 21.35
C ILE A 183 -4.89 15.41 20.98
N PRO A 184 -3.56 15.29 21.19
CA PRO A 184 -2.62 16.34 20.83
C PRO A 184 -2.51 16.50 19.30
N PRO A 185 -2.23 17.72 18.77
CA PRO A 185 -2.13 17.94 17.32
C PRO A 185 -1.16 17.00 16.60
N ARG A 186 -0.01 16.72 17.22
CA ARG A 186 0.98 15.77 16.66
C ARG A 186 0.45 14.34 16.54
N THR A 187 -0.44 13.92 17.43
CA THR A 187 -1.10 12.62 17.37
C THR A 187 -2.18 12.60 16.28
N ILE A 188 -2.84 13.73 16.01
CA ILE A 188 -3.73 13.89 14.85
C ILE A 188 -2.96 13.77 13.54
N SER A 189 -1.80 14.43 13.41
CA SER A 189 -0.96 14.26 12.22
C SER A 189 -0.50 12.81 12.04
N LEU A 190 -0.20 12.11 13.14
CA LEU A 190 0.13 10.67 13.12
C LEU A 190 -1.06 9.82 12.65
N ALA A 191 -2.26 10.09 13.18
CA ALA A 191 -3.49 9.42 12.75
C ALA A 191 -3.76 9.64 11.26
N ALA A 192 -3.59 10.88 10.77
CA ALA A 192 -3.78 11.22 9.36
C ALA A 192 -2.85 10.39 8.46
N ALA A 193 -1.56 10.32 8.81
CA ALA A 193 -0.59 9.53 8.07
C ALA A 193 -0.90 8.02 8.08
N ILE A 194 -1.40 7.50 9.21
CA ILE A 194 -1.79 6.08 9.33
C ILE A 194 -3.01 5.78 8.47
N PHE A 195 -4.10 6.56 8.57
CA PHE A 195 -5.30 6.31 7.77
C PHE A 195 -5.05 6.48 6.27
N ASN A 196 -4.19 7.43 5.89
CA ASN A 196 -3.75 7.56 4.50
C ASN A 196 -3.02 6.30 4.00
N LEU A 197 -2.13 5.73 4.81
CA LEU A 197 -1.46 4.46 4.52
C LEU A 197 -2.47 3.30 4.42
N LEU A 198 -3.43 3.21 5.33
CA LEU A 198 -4.46 2.15 5.32
C LEU A 198 -5.34 2.21 4.07
N VAL A 199 -5.80 3.41 3.67
CA VAL A 199 -6.53 3.61 2.42
C VAL A 199 -5.68 3.22 1.22
N THR A 200 -4.38 3.55 1.23
CA THR A 200 -3.45 3.18 0.16
C THR A 200 -3.30 1.66 0.05
N VAL A 201 -3.15 0.96 1.17
CA VAL A 201 -3.07 -0.51 1.22
C VAL A 201 -4.39 -1.14 0.76
N ALA A 202 -5.55 -0.63 1.20
CA ALA A 202 -6.84 -1.13 0.77
C ALA A 202 -7.07 -0.96 -0.75
N ASN A 203 -6.53 0.10 -1.35
CA ASN A 203 -6.57 0.32 -2.79
C ASN A 203 -5.57 -0.54 -3.57
N LEU A 204 -4.47 -0.94 -2.93
CA LEU A 204 -3.47 -1.85 -3.49
C LEU A 204 -4.02 -3.28 -3.54
N ASP A 205 -4.45 -3.81 -2.39
CA ASP A 205 -5.04 -5.14 -2.26
C ASP A 205 -6.10 -5.15 -1.15
N LEU A 206 -7.38 -5.17 -1.55
CA LEU A 206 -8.51 -5.16 -0.64
C LEU A 206 -8.57 -6.43 0.22
N ALA A 207 -8.21 -7.59 -0.35
CA ALA A 207 -8.34 -8.87 0.33
C ALA A 207 -7.32 -8.98 1.47
N ALA A 208 -6.06 -8.66 1.20
CA ALA A 208 -5.01 -8.63 2.23
C ALA A 208 -5.31 -7.59 3.31
N PHE A 209 -5.81 -6.40 2.93
CA PHE A 209 -6.24 -5.38 3.88
C PHE A 209 -7.34 -5.90 4.83
N GLN A 210 -8.41 -6.47 4.27
CA GLN A 210 -9.54 -6.98 5.05
C GLN A 210 -9.19 -8.23 5.87
N GLU A 211 -8.30 -9.08 5.37
CA GLU A 211 -7.82 -10.27 6.07
C GLU A 211 -7.08 -9.87 7.36
N VAL A 212 -6.12 -8.95 7.25
CA VAL A 212 -5.31 -8.51 8.39
C VAL A 212 -6.13 -7.69 9.37
N LEU A 213 -6.84 -6.66 8.90
CA LEU A 213 -7.67 -5.82 9.78
C LEU A 213 -8.88 -6.58 10.35
N GLY A 214 -9.26 -7.68 9.70
CA GLY A 214 -10.28 -8.63 10.13
C GLY A 214 -9.78 -9.66 11.16
N ASP A 215 -8.53 -9.61 11.59
CA ASP A 215 -8.11 -10.34 12.80
C ASP A 215 -8.93 -9.86 14.01
N GLU A 216 -9.23 -10.77 14.95
CA GLU A 216 -10.04 -10.44 16.12
C GLU A 216 -9.39 -9.33 16.94
N THR A 217 -8.15 -9.55 17.42
CA THR A 217 -7.45 -8.63 18.31
C THR A 217 -7.22 -7.28 17.65
N LEU A 218 -6.80 -7.29 16.37
CA LEU A 218 -6.54 -6.05 15.65
C LEU A 218 -7.82 -5.26 15.37
N SER A 219 -8.93 -5.94 15.07
CA SER A 219 -10.22 -5.28 14.84
C SER A 219 -10.77 -4.58 16.09
N PHE A 220 -10.58 -5.14 17.29
CA PHE A 220 -10.93 -4.46 18.54
C PHE A 220 -10.15 -3.15 18.70
N GLN A 221 -8.81 -3.20 18.54
CA GLN A 221 -7.98 -2.00 18.62
C GLN A 221 -8.38 -0.95 17.58
N PHE A 222 -8.69 -1.40 16.36
CA PHE A 222 -9.13 -0.53 15.28
C PHE A 222 -10.43 0.20 15.62
N PHE A 223 -11.44 -0.50 16.13
CA PHE A 223 -12.71 0.12 16.48
C PHE A 223 -12.61 1.06 17.69
N ASP A 224 -11.82 0.71 18.71
CA ASP A 224 -11.55 1.63 19.83
C ASP A 224 -10.92 2.94 19.35
N VAL A 225 -9.91 2.85 18.47
CA VAL A 225 -9.27 4.02 17.85
C VAL A 225 -10.29 4.85 17.06
N ILE A 226 -11.16 4.20 16.29
CA ILE A 226 -12.19 4.88 15.49
C ILE A 226 -13.18 5.62 16.39
N VAL A 227 -13.66 4.99 17.45
CA VAL A 227 -14.59 5.60 18.39
C VAL A 227 -13.98 6.87 18.98
N ILE A 228 -12.76 6.79 19.50
CA ILE A 228 -12.07 7.94 20.12
C ILE A 228 -11.85 9.05 19.11
N LEU A 229 -11.33 8.73 17.91
CA LEU A 229 -11.05 9.72 16.88
C LEU A 229 -12.32 10.38 16.34
N LEU A 230 -13.38 9.62 16.09
CA LEU A 230 -14.63 10.21 15.60
C LEU A 230 -15.29 11.10 16.67
N THR A 231 -15.25 10.72 17.95
CA THR A 231 -15.77 11.58 19.02
C THR A 231 -14.98 12.88 19.13
N TYR A 232 -13.65 12.80 19.14
CA TYR A 232 -12.77 13.97 19.19
C TYR A 232 -12.95 14.87 17.96
N CYS A 233 -12.76 14.31 16.76
CA CYS A 233 -12.83 15.08 15.51
C CYS A 233 -14.22 15.68 15.30
N GLY A 234 -15.29 14.94 15.62
CA GLY A 234 -16.66 15.44 15.53
C GLY A 234 -16.88 16.68 16.41
N THR A 235 -16.39 16.65 17.65
CA THR A 235 -16.51 17.78 18.59
C THR A 235 -15.69 18.99 18.15
N GLU A 236 -14.44 18.78 17.73
CA GLU A 236 -13.55 19.85 17.25
C GLU A 236 -14.09 20.53 15.98
N LEU A 237 -14.67 19.76 15.06
CA LEU A 237 -15.21 20.28 13.80
C LEU A 237 -16.50 21.08 13.97
N LEU A 238 -17.27 20.82 15.04
CA LEU A 238 -18.51 21.53 15.37
C LEU A 238 -18.27 22.76 16.26
N SER A 239 -17.11 22.86 16.91
CA SER A 239 -16.81 23.95 17.84
C SER A 239 -16.53 25.28 17.10
N SER A 240 -17.22 26.35 17.51
CA SER A 240 -17.18 27.70 16.90
C SER A 240 -15.85 28.45 17.10
N GLY A 241 -14.96 27.94 17.94
CA GLY A 241 -13.56 28.38 18.08
C GLY A 241 -12.55 27.41 17.47
N GLY A 242 -12.98 26.62 16.49
CA GLY A 242 -12.32 25.42 15.98
C GLY A 242 -10.82 25.54 15.63
N PRO A 243 -10.16 24.41 15.36
CA PRO A 243 -8.71 24.31 15.22
C PRO A 243 -8.12 25.37 14.28
N LYS A 244 -6.87 25.78 14.52
CA LYS A 244 -6.14 26.68 13.60
C LYS A 244 -6.26 26.12 12.18
N SER A 245 -6.33 26.98 11.16
CA SER A 245 -6.63 26.59 9.77
C SER A 245 -5.89 25.33 9.27
N THR A 246 -4.63 25.14 9.65
CA THR A 246 -3.84 23.93 9.35
C THR A 246 -4.30 22.69 10.12
N GLU A 247 -4.56 22.79 11.42
CA GLU A 247 -5.07 21.70 12.27
C GLU A 247 -6.46 21.27 11.81
N LYS A 248 -7.30 22.22 11.38
CA LYS A 248 -8.63 21.93 10.83
C LYS A 248 -8.55 21.07 9.58
N ASN A 249 -7.57 21.32 8.70
CA ASN A 249 -7.37 20.52 7.50
C ASN A 249 -6.89 19.10 7.84
N GLU A 250 -6.01 18.94 8.83
CA GLU A 250 -5.56 17.61 9.28
C GLU A 250 -6.70 16.81 9.91
N THR A 251 -7.49 17.42 10.80
CA THR A 251 -8.67 16.77 11.41
C THR A 251 -9.68 16.34 10.33
N GLN A 252 -9.92 17.18 9.32
CA GLN A 252 -10.77 16.80 8.19
C GLN A 252 -10.19 15.62 7.41
N ALA A 253 -8.88 15.62 7.11
CA ALA A 253 -8.22 14.53 6.41
C ALA A 253 -8.32 13.21 7.18
N VAL A 254 -8.13 13.23 8.52
CA VAL A 254 -8.33 12.06 9.37
C VAL A 254 -9.74 11.49 9.20
N VAL A 255 -10.77 12.33 9.31
CA VAL A 255 -12.17 11.87 9.18
C VAL A 255 -12.42 11.26 7.79
N VAL A 256 -11.94 11.91 6.73
CA VAL A 256 -12.12 11.41 5.36
C VAL A 256 -11.49 10.02 5.18
N ASP A 257 -10.21 9.87 5.54
CA ASP A 257 -9.48 8.61 5.32
C ASP A 257 -9.94 7.51 6.30
N LEU A 258 -10.32 7.86 7.54
CA LEU A 258 -10.89 6.93 8.52
C LEU A 258 -12.22 6.36 8.03
N VAL A 259 -13.14 7.22 7.60
CA VAL A 259 -14.46 6.76 7.14
C VAL A 259 -14.31 5.98 5.83
N ALA A 260 -13.39 6.35 4.94
CA ALA A 260 -13.06 5.53 3.77
C ALA A 260 -12.49 4.17 4.15
N THR A 261 -11.63 4.09 5.17
CA THR A 261 -11.05 2.84 5.70
C THR A 261 -12.15 1.90 6.21
N LEU A 262 -13.17 2.43 6.90
CA LEU A 262 -14.38 1.66 7.27
C LEU A 262 -15.12 1.11 6.05
N GLY A 263 -15.23 1.90 4.99
CA GLY A 263 -15.85 1.49 3.74
C GLY A 263 -15.11 0.33 3.08
N PHE A 264 -13.79 0.43 2.98
CA PHE A 264 -12.96 -0.68 2.50
C PHE A 264 -13.03 -1.91 3.40
N TYR A 265 -13.09 -1.72 4.72
CA TYR A 265 -13.19 -2.83 5.67
C TYR A 265 -14.46 -3.66 5.45
N CYS A 266 -15.58 -3.02 5.11
CA CYS A 266 -16.89 -3.66 4.96
C CYS A 266 -17.22 -4.12 3.53
N ALA A 267 -16.57 -3.56 2.50
CA ALA A 267 -16.90 -3.81 1.10
C ALA A 267 -16.92 -5.31 0.76
N ASN A 268 -18.09 -5.83 0.34
CA ASN A 268 -18.32 -7.24 0.00
C ASN A 268 -17.91 -8.24 1.10
N ASN A 269 -17.90 -7.85 2.37
CA ASN A 269 -17.43 -8.69 3.46
C ASN A 269 -18.45 -8.75 4.61
N LYS A 270 -19.37 -9.72 4.55
CA LYS A 270 -20.45 -9.88 5.54
C LYS A 270 -19.95 -10.07 6.98
N LYS A 271 -18.80 -10.73 7.17
CA LYS A 271 -18.20 -10.91 8.50
C LYS A 271 -17.80 -9.56 9.11
N ASN A 272 -17.15 -8.71 8.32
CA ASN A 272 -16.71 -7.39 8.76
C ASN A 272 -17.89 -6.43 8.94
N GLN A 273 -18.89 -6.48 8.05
CA GLN A 273 -20.15 -5.74 8.20
C GLN A 273 -20.85 -6.09 9.53
N ASN A 274 -20.99 -7.38 9.85
CA ASN A 274 -21.62 -7.82 11.09
C ASN A 274 -20.87 -7.38 12.35
N ARG A 275 -19.53 -7.25 12.27
CA ARG A 275 -18.72 -6.76 13.39
C ARG A 275 -18.99 -5.29 13.68
N ILE A 276 -18.93 -4.41 12.68
CA ILE A 276 -19.19 -2.98 12.89
C ILE A 276 -20.64 -2.71 13.34
N THR A 277 -21.61 -3.53 12.92
CA THR A 277 -23.01 -3.41 13.33
C THR A 277 -23.35 -4.12 14.63
N SER A 278 -22.37 -4.72 15.31
CA SER A 278 -22.59 -5.34 16.63
C SER A 278 -22.86 -4.28 17.70
N GLU A 279 -23.52 -4.68 18.79
CA GLU A 279 -23.90 -3.78 19.89
C GLU A 279 -22.71 -3.01 20.47
N GLN A 280 -21.55 -3.67 20.55
CA GLN A 280 -20.31 -3.11 21.06
C GLN A 280 -19.86 -1.85 20.29
N TRP A 281 -20.08 -1.82 18.97
CA TRP A 281 -19.55 -0.77 18.09
C TRP A 281 -20.61 0.21 17.58
N THR A 282 -21.81 0.18 18.17
CA THR A 282 -22.91 1.11 17.82
C THR A 282 -22.51 2.59 17.92
N LEU A 283 -21.54 2.93 18.78
CA LEU A 283 -21.04 4.29 18.91
C LEU A 283 -20.33 4.79 17.64
N VAL A 284 -19.71 3.90 16.85
CA VAL A 284 -19.14 4.26 15.54
C VAL A 284 -20.23 4.84 14.64
N ILE A 285 -21.36 4.13 14.51
CA ILE A 285 -22.49 4.53 13.66
C ILE A 285 -23.10 5.85 14.15
N LYS A 286 -23.31 5.99 15.46
CA LYS A 286 -23.82 7.23 16.07
C LYS A 286 -22.88 8.41 15.83
N ASN A 287 -21.57 8.20 15.88
CA ASN A 287 -20.61 9.26 15.62
C ASN A 287 -20.57 9.64 14.14
N LEU A 288 -20.72 8.69 13.21
CA LEU A 288 -20.87 8.99 11.78
C LEU A 288 -22.08 9.88 11.52
N ALA A 289 -23.20 9.64 12.20
CA ALA A 289 -24.43 10.43 12.05
C ALA A 289 -24.30 11.87 12.56
N LYS A 290 -23.35 12.12 13.47
CA LYS A 290 -23.08 13.46 14.03
C LYS A 290 -22.09 14.28 13.20
N LEU A 291 -21.45 13.70 12.19
CA LEU A 291 -20.48 14.43 11.37
C LEU A 291 -21.17 15.54 10.56
N PRO A 292 -20.48 16.68 10.33
CA PRO A 292 -21.00 17.73 9.46
C PRO A 292 -21.32 17.26 8.04
N THR A 293 -22.31 17.87 7.38
CA THR A 293 -22.83 17.48 6.06
C THR A 293 -21.77 17.43 4.96
N GLN A 294 -20.69 18.21 5.07
CA GLN A 294 -19.54 18.14 4.15
C GLN A 294 -18.90 16.75 4.06
N PHE A 295 -19.07 15.89 5.07
CA PHE A 295 -18.54 14.52 5.08
C PHE A 295 -19.49 13.49 4.49
N GLU A 296 -20.72 13.85 4.12
CA GLU A 296 -21.69 12.93 3.48
C GLU A 296 -21.11 12.27 2.23
N ILE A 297 -20.26 12.99 1.48
CA ILE A 297 -19.57 12.49 0.28
C ILE A 297 -18.71 11.24 0.54
N VAL A 298 -18.26 11.05 1.78
CA VAL A 298 -17.47 9.89 2.22
C VAL A 298 -18.30 8.95 3.10
N VAL A 299 -19.19 9.49 3.94
CA VAL A 299 -20.06 8.70 4.84
C VAL A 299 -21.04 7.85 4.04
N TYR A 300 -21.74 8.41 3.06
CA TYR A 300 -22.76 7.67 2.29
C TYR A 300 -22.18 6.45 1.54
N PRO A 301 -21.09 6.57 0.77
CA PRO A 301 -20.51 5.38 0.14
C PRO A 301 -20.05 4.34 1.16
N THR A 302 -19.51 4.73 2.31
CA THR A 302 -19.18 3.80 3.39
C THR A 302 -20.41 3.11 3.95
N LEU A 303 -21.49 3.83 4.24
CA LEU A 303 -22.75 3.22 4.71
C LEU A 303 -23.31 2.23 3.68
N VAL A 304 -23.24 2.54 2.39
CA VAL A 304 -23.65 1.61 1.33
C VAL A 304 -22.83 0.32 1.38
N THR A 305 -21.51 0.39 1.60
CA THR A 305 -20.69 -0.83 1.75
C THR A 305 -21.06 -1.66 2.99
N ILE A 306 -21.52 -1.02 4.07
CA ILE A 306 -21.93 -1.71 5.32
C ILE A 306 -23.22 -2.51 5.09
N ILE A 307 -24.19 -1.95 4.36
CA ILE A 307 -25.54 -2.53 4.21
C ILE A 307 -25.72 -3.42 2.98
N THR A 308 -24.77 -3.44 2.05
CA THR A 308 -24.89 -4.19 0.80
C THR A 308 -24.93 -5.69 1.08
N ASP A 309 -25.97 -6.35 0.57
CA ASP A 309 -26.26 -7.79 0.74
C ASP A 309 -26.33 -8.25 2.20
N ASN A 310 -26.70 -7.35 3.11
CA ASN A 310 -26.75 -7.59 4.55
C ASN A 310 -28.01 -6.98 5.19
N PRO A 311 -29.12 -7.74 5.30
CA PRO A 311 -30.36 -7.23 5.88
C PRO A 311 -30.23 -6.92 7.38
N GLU A 312 -29.38 -7.65 8.10
CA GLU A 312 -29.12 -7.37 9.52
C GLU A 312 -28.45 -6.00 9.71
N ALA A 313 -27.47 -5.69 8.86
CA ALA A 313 -26.81 -4.38 8.85
C ALA A 313 -27.77 -3.26 8.41
N GLN A 314 -28.69 -3.52 7.48
CA GLN A 314 -29.71 -2.56 7.08
C GLN A 314 -30.60 -2.15 8.25
N GLU A 315 -31.00 -3.10 9.10
CA GLU A 315 -31.81 -2.79 10.28
C GLU A 315 -31.06 -1.88 11.27
N VAL A 316 -29.78 -2.16 11.54
CA VAL A 316 -28.98 -1.37 12.47
C VAL A 316 -28.71 0.04 11.93
N ILE A 317 -28.30 0.15 10.66
CA ILE A 317 -28.03 1.44 10.02
C ILE A 317 -29.31 2.27 9.85
N GLY A 318 -30.44 1.62 9.57
CA GLY A 318 -31.75 2.26 9.44
C GLY A 318 -32.28 2.95 10.69
N ARG A 319 -31.66 2.71 11.86
CA ARG A 319 -32.00 3.40 13.12
C ARG A 319 -31.46 4.84 13.17
N GLU A 320 -30.38 5.11 12.46
CA GLU A 320 -29.67 6.41 12.48
C GLU A 320 -29.69 7.11 11.11
N PHE A 321 -29.87 6.37 10.01
CA PHE A 321 -29.84 6.89 8.64
C PHE A 321 -31.06 6.44 7.82
N ASP A 322 -31.51 7.28 6.89
CA ASP A 322 -32.56 6.90 5.94
C ASP A 322 -31.98 6.10 4.77
N LEU A 323 -32.37 4.82 4.72
CA LEU A 323 -31.90 3.87 3.71
C LEU A 323 -32.32 4.25 2.28
N LYS A 324 -33.39 5.04 2.09
CA LYS A 324 -33.81 5.49 0.76
C LYS A 324 -32.77 6.43 0.16
N PHE A 325 -32.25 7.37 0.94
CA PHE A 325 -31.19 8.27 0.47
C PHE A 325 -29.90 7.52 0.13
N LEU A 326 -29.58 6.44 0.86
CA LEU A 326 -28.43 5.60 0.53
C LEU A 326 -28.61 4.86 -0.81
N ASP A 327 -29.81 4.38 -1.10
CA ASP A 327 -30.12 3.75 -2.39
C ASP A 327 -30.11 4.79 -3.54
N GLU A 328 -30.69 5.97 -3.32
CA GLU A 328 -30.62 7.09 -4.27
C GLU A 328 -29.18 7.49 -4.57
N TYR A 329 -28.35 7.64 -3.52
CA TYR A 329 -26.93 7.93 -3.67
C TYR A 329 -26.22 6.85 -4.49
N ARG A 330 -26.43 5.56 -4.16
CA ARG A 330 -25.83 4.42 -4.89
C ARG A 330 -26.15 4.46 -6.39
N ASN A 331 -27.35 4.89 -6.75
CA ASN A 331 -27.85 4.94 -8.11
C ASN A 331 -27.55 6.25 -8.85
N SER A 332 -27.15 7.30 -8.12
CA SER A 332 -26.74 8.61 -8.67
C SER A 332 -25.45 8.53 -9.50
N ASP A 333 -25.18 9.57 -10.30
CA ASP A 333 -23.93 9.68 -11.07
C ASP A 333 -22.68 9.78 -10.17
N LEU A 334 -22.82 10.40 -8.99
CA LEU A 334 -21.76 10.49 -7.99
C LEU A 334 -21.45 9.11 -7.40
N GLY A 335 -22.48 8.38 -6.99
CA GLY A 335 -22.33 7.02 -6.46
C GLY A 335 -21.73 6.07 -7.49
N LYS A 336 -22.17 6.13 -8.75
CA LYS A 336 -21.64 5.28 -9.82
C LYS A 336 -20.15 5.49 -10.12
N LYS A 337 -19.62 6.70 -9.89
CA LYS A 337 -18.20 7.04 -10.06
C LYS A 337 -17.36 6.79 -8.80
N ASN A 338 -18.00 6.56 -7.65
CA ASN A 338 -17.31 6.35 -6.40
C ASN A 338 -16.59 4.99 -6.37
N MET A 339 -15.34 4.99 -5.91
CA MET A 339 -14.48 3.80 -5.87
C MET A 339 -15.10 2.67 -5.05
N LEU A 340 -15.60 2.95 -3.84
CA LEU A 340 -16.19 1.93 -2.96
C LEU A 340 -17.41 1.28 -3.61
N ILE A 341 -18.26 2.07 -4.26
CA ILE A 341 -19.44 1.56 -4.97
C ILE A 341 -19.04 0.72 -6.19
N SER A 342 -17.96 1.09 -6.89
CA SER A 342 -17.43 0.31 -8.01
C SER A 342 -16.93 -1.08 -7.58
N ILE A 343 -16.33 -1.18 -6.39
CA ILE A 343 -15.87 -2.45 -5.80
C ILE A 343 -17.04 -3.40 -5.59
N LEU A 344 -18.20 -2.90 -5.13
CA LEU A 344 -19.40 -3.72 -4.93
C LEU A 344 -19.85 -4.41 -6.23
N LYS A 345 -19.86 -3.67 -7.35
CA LYS A 345 -20.28 -4.17 -8.67
C LYS A 345 -19.34 -5.22 -9.26
N SER A 346 -18.04 -5.17 -8.92
CA SER A 346 -17.07 -6.15 -9.44
C SER A 346 -17.34 -7.57 -8.93
N SER A 347 -17.98 -7.70 -7.77
CA SER A 347 -18.46 -8.99 -7.24
C SER A 347 -19.68 -9.52 -8.01
N ASP A 348 -20.61 -8.63 -8.41
CA ASP A 348 -21.80 -8.99 -9.20
C ASP A 348 -21.46 -9.53 -10.60
N ALA A 349 -20.39 -9.03 -11.21
CA ALA A 349 -19.90 -9.53 -12.50
C ALA A 349 -19.23 -10.91 -12.38
N ASN A 350 -18.47 -11.14 -11.30
CA ASN A 350 -17.82 -12.41 -11.01
C ASN A 350 -18.81 -13.50 -10.53
N SER A 351 -19.89 -13.13 -9.83
CA SER A 351 -20.94 -14.06 -9.43
C SER A 351 -21.83 -14.49 -10.60
N ASN A 352 -22.12 -13.57 -11.54
CA ASN A 352 -22.90 -13.87 -12.75
C ASN A 352 -22.12 -14.67 -13.81
N SER A 353 -20.80 -14.46 -13.93
CA SER A 353 -19.95 -15.30 -14.78
C SER A 353 -19.81 -16.72 -14.23
N ASN A 354 -19.62 -16.88 -12.92
CA ASN A 354 -19.59 -18.21 -12.28
C ASN A 354 -20.92 -18.96 -12.35
N LYS A 355 -22.08 -18.27 -12.31
CA LYS A 355 -23.40 -18.87 -12.55
C LYS A 355 -23.57 -19.35 -14.01
N LYS A 356 -23.07 -18.58 -15.00
CA LYS A 356 -23.08 -18.99 -16.41
C LYS A 356 -22.22 -20.23 -16.67
N ILE A 357 -21.07 -20.34 -16.02
CA ILE A 357 -20.17 -21.49 -16.15
C ILE A 357 -20.80 -22.75 -15.53
N LYS A 358 -21.39 -22.64 -14.33
CA LYS A 358 -22.10 -23.77 -13.69
C LYS A 358 -23.28 -24.29 -14.53
N ASN A 359 -24.03 -23.39 -15.17
CA ASN A 359 -25.15 -23.77 -16.03
C ASN A 359 -24.71 -24.38 -17.39
N GLN A 360 -23.45 -24.23 -17.79
CA GLN A 360 -22.89 -24.88 -18.99
C GLN A 360 -22.25 -26.24 -18.70
N THR A 361 -21.86 -26.50 -17.45
CA THR A 361 -21.31 -27.82 -17.02
C THR A 361 -22.37 -28.80 -16.51
N SER A 362 -23.65 -28.40 -16.49
CA SER A 362 -24.79 -29.23 -16.05
C SER A 362 -25.78 -29.55 -17.17
N ALA A 363 -25.34 -29.46 -18.42
CA ALA A 363 -26.12 -29.86 -19.60
C ALA A 363 -25.46 -31.04 -20.31
#